data_AF-A0A9J8B1W4-F1
#
_entry.id   AF-A0A9J8B1W4-F1
#
_cell.length_a   1.000
_cell.length_b   1.000
_cell.length_c   1.000
_cell.angle_alpha   90.00
_cell.angle_beta   90.00
_cell.angle_gamma   90.00
#
_symmetry.space_group_name_H-M   'P 1'
#
loop_
_entity.id
_entity.type
_entity.pdbx_description
1 polymer ?
#
loop_
_entity_poly.entity_id
_entity_poly.type
_entity_poly.pdbx_seq_one_letter_code
_entity_poly.pdbx_strand_id
1 'polypeptide(L)'
;MPQISYWGLVAPMTPATTGPWAIPKGFSQVRDEMFKTNLVCSFIMFLLLMAVQALIPVPRLYYRTALQFCLLLLGYLLLLMMVLAEEFKHSPSVLQQFCCWIHENNNMRNLLTVIAIAINFGMALFDMIWCHSTETREIITSETEEYQTSQKPLTACMYPEFFLLSGVVSMVTCAVFLRLSSILKLAILLLVVVIYTYFIEVSFHMLYVHNPEQEQSGRSQYLRRKGVSVLLMGMFVIAVFYNGRRWEATTRLDFLWRLQAQQEVQEMRDLREHNECLLHNILPAHVACHFLERNRNDKELYSQSYDEVGVMFASIAGFNEYYEQKEIIHEGVECLRLLNEIIADFDELLEETYFLDIEKIKTTGSCYMAASGLSPDKQSRVVNDWHHLSELVLFALAMQETLKEINKKHSSNNFQLRVGKGSMNRPQSEYMPYLM
;
A
#
# COMPACT_ATOMS: atom_id res chain seq x y z
N MET A 1 -0.50 19.66 -31.70
CA MET A 1 0.13 18.49 -31.17
C MET A 1 -0.12 17.35 -32.15
N PRO A 2 0.94 16.84 -32.80
CA PRO A 2 0.81 15.69 -33.67
C PRO A 2 0.19 14.54 -32.87
N GLN A 3 -0.89 13.95 -33.42
CA GLN A 3 -1.44 12.69 -32.94
C GLN A 3 -0.39 11.59 -33.14
N ILE A 4 0.49 11.43 -32.15
CA ILE A 4 1.33 10.25 -32.04
C ILE A 4 0.43 9.12 -31.55
N SER A 5 0.00 8.32 -32.51
CA SER A 5 -0.65 7.03 -32.33
C SER A 5 0.25 6.09 -31.52
N TYR A 6 0.09 6.07 -30.20
CA TYR A 6 0.56 4.99 -29.33
C TYR A 6 -0.51 3.88 -29.26
N TRP A 7 -0.77 3.24 -30.39
CA TRP A 7 -1.35 1.89 -30.39
C TRP A 7 -0.20 0.90 -30.51
N GLY A 8 0.40 0.56 -29.37
CA GLY A 8 1.52 -0.36 -29.29
C GLY A 8 1.59 -1.02 -27.92
N LEU A 9 0.95 -2.19 -27.80
CA LEU A 9 1.14 -3.19 -26.74
C LEU A 9 0.73 -2.80 -25.31
N VAL A 10 -0.55 -2.45 -25.12
CA VAL A 10 -1.23 -2.85 -23.87
C VAL A 10 -1.74 -4.27 -24.09
N ALA A 11 -0.95 -5.27 -23.67
CA ALA A 11 -1.49 -6.60 -23.49
C ALA A 11 -2.66 -6.48 -22.51
N PRO A 12 -3.87 -6.99 -22.82
CA PRO A 12 -4.93 -7.05 -21.84
C PRO A 12 -4.43 -7.93 -20.71
N MET A 13 -4.18 -7.34 -19.53
CA MET A 13 -4.14 -8.10 -18.29
C MET A 13 -5.54 -8.66 -18.11
N THR A 14 -5.75 -9.85 -18.66
CA THR A 14 -6.90 -10.69 -18.39
C THR A 14 -7.14 -10.67 -16.90
N PRO A 15 -8.38 -10.41 -16.42
CA PRO A 15 -8.68 -10.56 -15.00
C PRO A 15 -8.36 -12.01 -14.65
N ALA A 16 -7.26 -12.20 -13.94
CA ALA A 16 -6.88 -13.51 -13.45
C ALA A 16 -8.06 -13.96 -12.58
N THR A 17 -8.73 -15.00 -13.05
CA THR A 17 -9.71 -15.76 -12.30
C THR A 17 -9.07 -16.24 -11.01
N THR A 18 -9.14 -15.43 -9.97
CA THR A 18 -8.68 -15.77 -8.64
C THR A 18 -9.91 -15.99 -7.80
N GLY A 19 -10.23 -17.27 -7.58
CA GLY A 19 -11.24 -17.64 -6.60
C GLY A 19 -10.96 -17.01 -5.22
N PRO A 20 -11.93 -17.03 -4.29
CA PRO A 20 -11.88 -16.34 -2.99
C PRO A 20 -10.72 -16.75 -2.05
N TRP A 21 -9.81 -17.61 -2.51
CA TRP A 21 -8.69 -18.17 -1.77
C TRP A 21 -7.32 -17.86 -2.39
N ALA A 22 -7.25 -17.19 -3.54
CA ALA A 22 -5.95 -16.87 -4.14
C ALA A 22 -5.28 -15.72 -3.36
N ILE A 23 -4.09 -16.00 -2.84
CA ILE A 23 -3.26 -15.01 -2.14
C ILE A 23 -2.82 -13.97 -3.19
N PRO A 24 -3.12 -12.67 -3.01
CA PRO A 24 -2.67 -11.64 -3.94
C PRO A 24 -1.15 -11.66 -4.08
N LYS A 25 -0.66 -11.53 -5.32
CA LYS A 25 0.78 -11.36 -5.59
C LYS A 25 1.28 -10.16 -4.77
N GLY A 26 2.31 -10.36 -3.93
CA GLY A 26 2.91 -9.31 -3.11
C GLY A 26 2.52 -9.31 -1.62
N PHE A 27 1.52 -10.08 -1.18
CA PHE A 27 1.15 -10.14 0.26
C PHE A 27 2.31 -10.64 1.13
N SER A 28 3.12 -11.58 0.63
CA SER A 28 4.31 -12.08 1.33
C SER A 28 5.46 -11.07 1.37
N GLN A 29 5.44 -10.02 0.56
CA GLN A 29 6.54 -9.08 0.40
C GLN A 29 6.35 -7.80 1.24
N VAL A 30 5.21 -7.67 1.92
CA VAL A 30 4.92 -6.55 2.81
C VAL A 30 5.75 -6.66 4.08
N ARG A 31 6.60 -5.66 4.27
CA ARG A 31 7.47 -5.48 5.45
C ARG A 31 6.66 -5.52 6.74
N ASP A 32 7.14 -6.28 7.74
CA ASP A 32 6.51 -6.31 9.07
C ASP A 32 7.11 -5.22 9.96
N GLU A 33 6.49 -4.05 9.94
CA GLU A 33 6.92 -2.91 10.77
C GLU A 33 6.77 -3.20 12.28
N MET A 34 5.89 -4.15 12.65
CA MET A 34 5.66 -4.52 14.05
C MET A 34 6.59 -5.66 14.52
N PHE A 35 7.46 -6.18 13.66
CA PHE A 35 8.35 -7.28 14.04
C PHE A 35 9.29 -6.89 15.18
N LYS A 36 9.89 -5.70 15.12
CA LYS A 36 10.80 -5.18 16.13
C LYS A 36 10.09 -4.98 17.47
N THR A 37 8.91 -4.37 17.46
CA THR A 37 8.10 -4.12 18.66
C THR A 37 7.59 -5.41 19.30
N ASN A 38 7.17 -6.39 18.48
CA ASN A 38 6.78 -7.73 18.98
C ASN A 38 7.95 -8.44 19.67
N LEU A 39 9.17 -8.31 19.12
CA LEU A 39 10.35 -8.93 19.71
C LEU A 39 10.75 -8.29 21.06
N VAL A 40 10.63 -6.96 21.17
CA VAL A 40 10.84 -6.23 22.43
C VAL A 40 9.77 -6.60 23.46
N CYS A 41 8.50 -6.72 23.05
CA CYS A 41 7.43 -7.18 23.94
C CYS A 41 7.68 -8.60 24.46
N SER A 42 8.12 -9.52 23.58
CA SER A 42 8.54 -10.86 23.99
C SER A 42 9.74 -10.84 24.96
N PHE A 43 10.66 -9.88 24.82
CA PHE A 43 11.78 -9.71 25.77
C PHE A 43 11.29 -9.27 27.15
N ILE A 44 10.33 -8.35 27.20
CA ILE A 44 9.71 -7.92 28.46
C ILE A 44 9.04 -9.12 29.14
N MET A 45 8.31 -9.94 28.39
CA MET A 45 7.70 -11.17 28.91
C MET A 45 8.75 -12.18 29.42
N PHE A 46 9.89 -12.30 28.72
CA PHE A 46 11.03 -13.10 29.18
C PHE A 46 11.58 -12.60 30.52
N LEU A 47 11.77 -11.29 30.68
CA LEU A 47 12.24 -10.70 31.94
C LEU A 47 11.24 -10.90 33.08
N LEU A 48 9.94 -10.84 32.79
CA LEU A 48 8.91 -11.14 33.78
C LEU A 48 8.92 -12.62 34.20
N LEU A 49 9.10 -13.54 33.24
CA LEU A 49 9.29 -14.97 33.53
C LEU A 49 10.50 -15.18 34.45
N MET A 50 11.64 -14.58 34.10
CA MET A 50 12.86 -14.62 34.89
C MET A 50 12.66 -14.08 36.31
N ALA A 51 11.96 -12.95 36.46
CA ALA A 51 11.69 -12.33 37.76
C ALA A 51 10.79 -13.22 38.63
N VAL A 52 9.73 -13.80 38.05
CA VAL A 52 8.84 -14.76 38.74
C VAL A 52 9.62 -15.98 39.22
N GLN A 53 10.54 -16.49 38.40
CA GLN A 53 11.38 -17.64 38.77
C GLN A 53 12.44 -17.29 39.82
N ALA A 54 13.03 -16.09 39.77
CA ALA A 54 14.01 -15.62 40.75
C ALA A 54 13.40 -15.42 42.15
N LEU A 55 12.11 -15.11 42.24
CA LEU A 55 11.37 -14.96 43.51
C LEU A 55 11.16 -16.27 44.27
N ILE A 56 11.41 -17.42 43.65
CA ILE A 56 11.25 -18.76 44.25
C ILE A 56 12.63 -19.39 44.42
N PRO A 57 13.44 -18.95 45.41
CA PRO A 57 14.80 -19.45 45.57
C PRO A 57 14.79 -20.88 46.13
N VAL A 58 15.48 -21.78 45.44
CA VAL A 58 15.92 -23.07 45.98
C VAL A 58 17.38 -22.92 46.47
N PRO A 59 17.63 -22.85 47.79
CA PRO A 59 18.91 -22.36 48.33
C PRO A 59 20.14 -23.21 48.01
N ARG A 60 19.99 -24.50 47.67
CA ARG A 60 21.12 -25.43 47.53
C ARG A 60 21.93 -25.25 46.24
N LEU A 61 21.43 -24.49 45.26
CA LEU A 61 21.92 -24.59 43.87
C LEU A 61 21.81 -23.28 43.06
N TYR A 62 21.86 -22.16 43.77
CA TYR A 62 21.81 -20.79 43.23
C TYR A 62 22.75 -20.54 42.03
N TYR A 63 23.91 -21.18 42.01
CA TYR A 63 24.90 -20.99 40.94
C TYR A 63 24.47 -21.55 39.58
N ARG A 64 23.71 -22.66 39.54
CA ARG A 64 23.24 -23.25 38.26
C ARG A 64 22.08 -22.47 37.67
N THR A 65 21.15 -22.04 38.52
CA THR A 65 20.03 -21.16 38.13
C THR A 65 20.55 -19.81 37.64
N ALA A 66 21.52 -19.22 38.33
CA ALA A 66 22.16 -17.99 37.88
C ALA A 66 22.88 -18.16 36.53
N LEU A 67 23.61 -19.26 36.32
CA LEU A 67 24.28 -19.56 35.05
C LEU A 67 23.28 -19.69 33.89
N GLN A 68 22.20 -20.45 34.08
CA GLN A 68 21.11 -20.59 33.11
C GLN A 68 20.51 -19.23 32.74
N PHE A 69 20.16 -18.43 33.75
CA PHE A 69 19.59 -17.11 33.59
C PHE A 69 20.52 -16.20 32.79
N CYS A 70 21.82 -16.20 33.10
CA CYS A 70 22.81 -15.44 32.34
C CYS A 70 22.92 -15.91 30.88
N LEU A 71 22.91 -17.22 30.61
CA LEU A 71 23.01 -17.76 29.26
C LEU A 71 21.78 -17.43 28.40
N LEU A 72 20.58 -17.60 28.94
CA LEU A 72 19.34 -17.33 28.20
C LEU A 72 19.11 -15.82 28.03
N LEU A 73 19.47 -15.01 29.03
CA LEU A 73 19.47 -13.55 28.92
C LEU A 73 20.47 -13.08 27.85
N LEU A 74 21.70 -13.61 27.85
CA LEU A 74 22.71 -13.29 26.84
C LEU A 74 22.22 -13.70 25.44
N GLY A 75 21.65 -14.89 25.29
CA GLY A 75 21.09 -15.35 24.02
C GLY A 75 19.98 -14.45 23.50
N TYR A 76 19.05 -14.02 24.37
CA TYR A 76 17.99 -13.11 23.98
C TYR A 76 18.54 -11.71 23.63
N LEU A 77 19.48 -11.18 24.43
CA LEU A 77 20.12 -9.90 24.15
C LEU A 77 20.87 -9.92 22.81
N LEU A 78 21.58 -11.01 22.48
CA LEU A 78 22.20 -11.17 21.17
C LEU A 78 21.17 -11.17 20.04
N LEU A 79 20.03 -11.85 20.23
CA LEU A 79 18.94 -11.86 19.25
C LEU A 79 18.32 -10.46 19.07
N LEU A 80 18.16 -9.71 20.16
CA LEU A 80 17.67 -8.32 20.14
C LEU A 80 18.67 -7.38 19.44
N MET A 81 19.96 -7.53 19.72
CA MET A 81 21.03 -6.78 19.04
C MET A 81 21.06 -7.10 17.54
N MET A 82 20.88 -8.37 17.14
CA MET A 82 20.81 -8.77 15.74
C MET A 82 19.61 -8.19 14.99
N VAL A 83 18.50 -7.89 15.68
CA VAL A 83 17.27 -7.37 15.03
C VAL A 83 17.19 -5.84 15.08
N LEU A 84 17.72 -5.22 16.14
CA LEU A 84 17.69 -3.76 16.33
C LEU A 84 18.95 -3.05 15.81
N ALA A 85 19.98 -3.78 15.35
CA ALA A 85 21.22 -3.19 14.84
C ALA A 85 21.02 -2.22 13.67
N GLU A 86 19.93 -2.34 12.91
CA GLU A 86 19.57 -1.40 11.83
C GLU A 86 19.27 0.01 12.36
N GLU A 87 18.76 0.16 13.59
CA GLU A 87 18.34 1.47 14.12
C GLU A 87 19.49 2.26 14.77
N PHE A 88 20.56 1.56 15.14
CA PHE A 88 21.74 2.19 15.72
C PHE A 88 22.67 2.71 14.62
N LYS A 89 22.78 4.04 14.49
CA LYS A 89 23.68 4.72 13.54
C LYS A 89 25.15 4.29 13.61
N HIS A 90 25.59 3.67 14.71
CA HIS A 90 26.97 3.23 14.95
C HIS A 90 27.20 1.72 14.73
N SER A 91 26.24 0.99 14.16
CA SER A 91 26.41 -0.45 13.91
C SER A 91 27.33 -0.72 12.72
N PRO A 92 28.15 -1.80 12.76
CA PRO A 92 29.03 -2.15 11.66
C PRO A 92 28.23 -2.47 10.40
N SER A 93 28.73 -2.02 9.24
CA SER A 93 28.05 -2.13 7.93
C SER A 93 27.66 -3.58 7.58
N VAL A 94 28.49 -4.55 7.95
CA VAL A 94 28.22 -5.98 7.77
C VAL A 94 26.95 -6.39 8.51
N LEU A 95 26.77 -5.92 9.75
CA LEU A 95 25.61 -6.27 10.57
C LEU A 95 24.32 -5.67 10.02
N GLN A 96 24.37 -4.44 9.46
CA GLN A 96 23.22 -3.80 8.82
C GLN A 96 22.76 -4.58 7.58
N GLN A 97 23.70 -5.04 6.73
CA GLN A 97 23.38 -5.87 5.56
C GLN A 97 22.73 -7.20 5.97
N PHE A 98 23.23 -7.85 7.01
CA PHE A 98 22.59 -9.05 7.56
C PHE A 98 21.19 -8.78 8.12
N CYS A 99 20.96 -7.65 8.80
CA CYS A 99 19.64 -7.25 9.28
C CYS A 99 18.64 -7.07 8.14
N CYS A 100 19.04 -6.35 7.08
CA CYS A 100 18.20 -6.15 5.90
C CYS A 100 17.81 -7.50 5.26
N TRP A 101 18.79 -8.40 5.09
CA TRP A 101 18.55 -9.73 4.54
C TRP A 101 17.59 -10.56 5.39
N ILE A 102 17.75 -10.51 6.73
CA ILE A 102 16.85 -11.15 7.68
C ILE A 102 15.43 -10.60 7.55
N HIS A 103 15.29 -9.29 7.37
CA HIS A 103 13.99 -8.62 7.35
C HIS A 103 13.21 -8.87 6.06
N GLU A 104 13.93 -8.91 4.93
CA GLU A 104 13.39 -9.18 3.60
C GLU A 104 13.00 -10.65 3.43
N ASN A 105 13.76 -11.57 4.05
CA ASN A 105 13.48 -13.00 3.96
C ASN A 105 12.51 -13.48 5.05
N ASN A 106 11.26 -13.75 4.67
CA ASN A 106 10.22 -14.28 5.57
C ASN A 106 10.64 -15.54 6.34
N ASN A 107 11.43 -16.42 5.71
CA ASN A 107 11.87 -17.66 6.36
C ASN A 107 12.84 -17.38 7.51
N MET A 108 13.73 -16.40 7.34
CA MET A 108 14.70 -16.02 8.37
C MET A 108 14.02 -15.26 9.51
N ARG A 109 13.07 -14.37 9.19
CA ARG A 109 12.24 -13.73 10.21
C ARG A 109 11.46 -14.76 11.03
N ASN A 110 10.83 -15.73 10.37
CA ASN A 110 10.14 -16.83 11.06
C ASN A 110 11.11 -17.67 11.91
N LEU A 111 12.29 -18.00 11.39
CA LEU A 111 13.31 -18.73 12.17
C LEU A 111 13.70 -17.99 13.45
N LEU A 112 13.94 -16.68 13.38
CA LEU A 112 14.25 -15.86 14.55
C LEU A 112 13.09 -15.80 15.55
N THR A 113 11.84 -15.71 15.09
CA THR A 113 10.69 -15.79 16.01
C THR A 113 10.62 -17.13 16.73
N VAL A 114 10.89 -18.24 16.03
CA VAL A 114 10.90 -19.58 16.62
C VAL A 114 12.01 -19.71 17.65
N ILE A 115 13.21 -19.16 17.38
CA ILE A 115 14.31 -19.14 18.36
C ILE A 115 13.93 -18.32 19.59
N ALA A 116 13.34 -17.13 19.44
CA ALA A 116 12.89 -16.31 20.56
C ALA A 116 11.82 -17.02 21.41
N ILE A 117 10.88 -17.70 20.75
CA ILE A 117 9.87 -18.53 21.42
C ILE A 117 10.53 -19.71 22.16
N ALA A 118 11.49 -20.39 21.55
CA ALA A 118 12.21 -21.50 22.17
C ALA A 118 13.01 -21.08 23.41
N ILE A 119 13.61 -19.88 23.39
CA ILE A 119 14.30 -19.32 24.57
C ILE A 119 13.31 -19.08 25.71
N ASN A 120 12.14 -18.49 25.43
CA ASN A 120 11.07 -18.29 26.42
C ASN A 120 10.54 -19.60 27.02
N PHE A 121 10.35 -20.63 26.18
CA PHE A 121 9.95 -21.95 26.67
C PHE A 121 11.07 -22.66 27.44
N GLY A 122 12.32 -22.52 27.00
CA GLY A 122 13.48 -23.08 27.68
C GLY A 122 13.63 -22.57 29.11
N MET A 123 13.32 -21.28 29.34
CA MET A 123 13.22 -20.71 30.69
C MET A 123 12.20 -21.43 31.57
N ALA A 124 10.99 -21.61 31.05
CA ALA A 124 9.89 -22.19 31.80
C ALA A 124 10.09 -23.70 32.06
N LEU A 125 10.70 -24.43 31.11
CA LEU A 125 11.03 -25.86 31.26
C LEU A 125 12.18 -26.12 32.22
N PHE A 126 13.08 -25.17 32.41
CA PHE A 126 14.25 -25.37 33.26
C PHE A 126 13.90 -25.71 34.70
N ASP A 127 12.90 -25.04 35.28
CA ASP A 127 12.43 -25.31 36.64
C ASP A 127 11.91 -26.75 36.80
N MET A 128 11.28 -27.29 35.75
CA MET A 128 10.75 -28.66 35.75
C MET A 128 11.85 -29.70 35.62
N ILE A 129 12.81 -29.49 34.71
CA ILE A 129 13.99 -30.37 34.56
C ILE A 129 14.81 -30.39 35.84
N TRP A 130 14.92 -29.23 36.48
CA TRP A 130 15.62 -29.07 37.73
C TRP A 130 14.99 -29.82 38.89
N CYS A 131 13.67 -29.70 39.01
CA CYS A 131 12.89 -30.42 39.99
C CYS A 131 13.18 -31.93 39.92
N HIS A 132 13.16 -32.50 38.70
CA HIS A 132 13.49 -33.91 38.48
C HIS A 132 14.93 -34.28 38.85
N SER A 133 15.92 -33.45 38.50
CA SER A 133 17.34 -33.75 38.76
C SER A 133 17.72 -33.67 40.24
N THR A 134 17.11 -32.76 41.00
CA THR A 134 17.43 -32.55 42.43
C THR A 134 16.92 -33.74 43.26
N GLU A 135 15.73 -34.24 42.96
CA GLU A 135 15.10 -35.35 43.69
C GLU A 135 15.72 -36.71 43.36
N THR A 136 16.12 -36.95 42.09
CA THR A 136 16.92 -38.13 41.70
C THR A 136 18.23 -38.21 42.50
N ARG A 137 18.83 -37.06 42.81
CA ARG A 137 20.08 -36.98 43.56
C ARG A 137 19.88 -37.21 45.06
N GLU A 138 18.75 -36.76 45.62
CA GLU A 138 18.38 -37.05 47.02
C GLU A 138 18.10 -38.55 47.23
N ILE A 139 17.49 -39.25 46.26
CA ILE A 139 17.27 -40.72 46.30
C ILE A 139 18.60 -41.49 46.37
N ILE A 140 19.58 -41.11 45.54
CA ILE A 140 20.90 -41.78 45.52
C ILE A 140 21.64 -41.58 46.84
N THR A 141 21.52 -40.40 47.48
CA THR A 141 22.17 -40.12 48.76
C THR A 141 21.46 -40.73 49.98
N SER A 142 20.15 -40.99 49.89
CA SER A 142 19.38 -41.56 51.01
C SER A 142 19.54 -43.08 51.13
N GLU A 143 20.08 -43.77 50.13
CA GLU A 143 20.55 -45.15 50.28
C GLU A 143 21.87 -45.26 51.05
N THR A 144 22.56 -44.14 51.37
CA THR A 144 23.90 -44.16 51.98
C THR A 144 23.97 -43.69 53.44
N GLU A 145 22.95 -43.03 54.00
CA GLU A 145 23.02 -42.50 55.37
C GLU A 145 21.73 -42.73 56.17
N GLU A 146 21.90 -43.39 57.33
CA GLU A 146 20.89 -43.65 58.35
C GLU A 146 20.56 -42.37 59.14
N TYR A 147 19.26 -42.07 59.26
CA TYR A 147 18.59 -41.24 60.28
C TYR A 147 19.25 -39.91 60.72
N GLN A 148 18.75 -38.77 60.21
CA GLN A 148 18.44 -37.62 61.08
C GLN A 148 17.23 -36.82 60.58
N THR A 149 16.28 -36.63 61.50
CA THR A 149 15.18 -35.66 61.46
C THR A 149 15.72 -34.24 61.28
N SER A 150 15.61 -33.72 60.06
CA SER A 150 15.71 -32.28 59.79
C SER A 150 14.65 -31.92 58.75
N GLN A 151 13.88 -30.87 59.03
CA GLN A 151 12.73 -30.42 58.23
C GLN A 151 13.05 -30.48 56.73
N LYS A 152 12.28 -31.28 55.97
CA LYS A 152 12.38 -31.35 54.50
C LYS A 152 12.30 -29.91 53.96
N PRO A 153 13.34 -29.40 53.28
CA PRO A 153 13.34 -28.02 52.79
C PRO A 153 12.21 -27.86 51.78
N LEU A 154 11.47 -26.75 51.92
CA LEU A 154 10.35 -26.37 51.06
C LEU A 154 10.83 -26.29 49.60
N THR A 155 10.65 -27.37 48.85
CA THR A 155 11.10 -27.49 47.45
C THR A 155 9.95 -27.11 46.53
N ALA A 156 10.22 -26.29 45.51
CA ALA A 156 9.23 -25.83 44.52
C ALA A 156 8.46 -26.98 43.82
N CYS A 157 9.03 -28.19 43.82
CA CYS A 157 8.41 -29.44 43.38
C CYS A 157 7.09 -29.80 44.08
N MET A 158 6.83 -29.27 45.27
CA MET A 158 5.64 -29.58 46.06
C MET A 158 4.38 -28.82 45.60
N TYR A 159 4.51 -27.84 44.70
CA TYR A 159 3.41 -26.96 44.26
C TYR A 159 3.22 -27.00 42.73
N PRO A 160 2.46 -27.98 42.20
CA PRO A 160 2.27 -28.13 40.76
C PRO A 160 1.48 -27.01 40.07
N GLU A 161 0.87 -26.09 40.83
CA GLU A 161 0.22 -24.89 40.29
C GLU A 161 1.21 -23.90 39.70
N PHE A 162 2.45 -23.85 40.22
CA PHE A 162 3.50 -22.99 39.71
C PHE A 162 3.93 -23.39 38.30
N PHE A 163 4.05 -24.69 38.06
CA PHE A 163 4.35 -25.28 36.76
C PHE A 163 3.31 -24.91 35.70
N LEU A 164 2.04 -24.79 36.09
CA LEU A 164 0.97 -24.34 35.20
C LEU A 164 1.06 -22.86 34.89
N LEU A 165 1.32 -22.05 35.90
CA LEU A 165 1.48 -20.61 35.72
C LEU A 165 2.65 -20.29 34.79
N SER A 166 3.81 -20.92 35.02
CA SER A 166 5.00 -20.79 34.16
C SER A 166 4.72 -21.26 32.72
N GLY A 167 4.03 -22.40 32.57
CA GLY A 167 3.58 -22.91 31.28
C GLY A 167 2.67 -21.93 30.52
N VAL A 168 1.64 -21.39 31.17
CA VAL A 168 0.70 -20.43 30.56
C VAL A 168 1.41 -19.13 30.17
N VAL A 169 2.26 -18.56 31.04
CA VAL A 169 3.00 -17.33 30.73
C VAL A 169 3.96 -17.56 29.55
N SER A 170 4.61 -18.72 29.47
CA SER A 170 5.44 -19.08 28.31
C SER A 170 4.63 -19.17 27.03
N MET A 171 3.38 -19.68 27.06
CA MET A 171 2.50 -19.69 25.90
C MET A 171 2.00 -18.31 25.48
N VAL A 172 1.82 -17.38 26.43
CA VAL A 172 1.48 -15.97 26.11
C VAL A 172 2.56 -15.35 25.22
N THR A 173 3.84 -15.71 25.39
CA THR A 173 4.93 -15.18 24.55
C THR A 173 4.75 -15.51 23.06
N CYS A 174 4.11 -16.64 22.74
CA CYS A 174 3.77 -17.00 21.36
C CYS A 174 2.66 -16.12 20.75
N ALA A 175 1.75 -15.61 21.58
CA ALA A 175 0.63 -14.78 21.13
C ALA A 175 1.10 -13.40 20.64
N VAL A 176 2.21 -12.89 21.20
CA VAL A 176 2.79 -11.58 20.86
C VAL A 176 3.25 -11.51 19.40
N PHE A 177 3.67 -12.63 18.80
CA PHE A 177 4.18 -12.64 17.42
C PHE A 177 3.05 -12.62 16.39
N LEU A 178 2.43 -11.47 16.16
CA LEU A 178 1.20 -11.34 15.38
C LEU A 178 1.27 -11.89 13.94
N ARG A 179 2.40 -11.74 13.24
CA ARG A 179 2.56 -12.17 11.83
C ARG A 179 3.08 -13.60 11.61
N LEU A 180 3.40 -14.35 12.67
CA LEU A 180 3.76 -15.75 12.54
C LEU A 180 2.53 -16.57 12.13
N SER A 181 2.68 -17.47 11.15
CA SER A 181 1.54 -18.22 10.61
C SER A 181 0.76 -18.96 11.72
N SER A 182 -0.57 -18.93 11.63
CA SER A 182 -1.45 -19.52 12.65
C SER A 182 -1.22 -21.03 12.80
N ILE A 183 -0.87 -21.72 11.70
CA ILE A 183 -0.55 -23.15 11.68
C ILE A 183 0.77 -23.43 12.40
N LEU A 184 1.82 -22.64 12.16
CA LEU A 184 3.12 -22.84 12.81
C LEU A 184 3.05 -22.52 14.32
N LYS A 185 2.30 -21.49 14.71
CA LYS A 185 1.98 -21.23 16.13
C LYS A 185 1.29 -22.42 16.77
N LEU A 186 0.28 -23.00 16.11
CA LEU A 186 -0.43 -24.16 16.61
C LEU A 186 0.50 -25.36 16.78
N ALA A 187 1.36 -25.65 15.80
CA ALA A 187 2.33 -26.74 15.88
C ALA A 187 3.29 -26.58 17.08
N ILE A 188 3.82 -25.38 17.29
CA ILE A 188 4.70 -25.07 18.43
C ILE A 188 3.94 -25.23 19.75
N LEU A 189 2.74 -24.67 19.85
CA LEU A 189 1.93 -24.76 21.07
C LEU A 189 1.54 -26.21 21.40
N LEU A 190 1.18 -27.02 20.40
CA LEU A 190 0.89 -28.44 20.60
C LEU A 190 2.12 -29.22 21.09
N LEU A 191 3.29 -28.97 20.50
CA LEU A 191 4.55 -29.58 20.95
C LEU A 191 4.83 -29.22 22.41
N VAL A 192 4.65 -27.94 22.76
CA VAL A 192 4.83 -27.43 24.11
C VAL A 192 3.85 -28.08 25.09
N VAL A 193 2.58 -28.23 24.73
CA VAL A 193 1.58 -28.94 25.54
C VAL A 193 2.04 -30.38 25.79
N VAL A 194 2.48 -31.11 24.77
CA VAL A 194 2.96 -32.50 24.91
C VAL A 194 4.13 -32.58 25.88
N ILE A 195 5.11 -31.68 25.75
CA ILE A 195 6.28 -31.62 26.65
C ILE A 195 5.83 -31.33 28.09
N TYR A 196 4.98 -30.33 28.32
CA TYR A 196 4.49 -30.02 29.66
C TYR A 196 3.68 -31.16 30.26
N THR A 197 2.86 -31.83 29.47
CA THR A 197 2.06 -32.98 29.93
C THR A 197 2.97 -34.14 30.32
N TYR A 198 4.02 -34.41 29.53
CA TYR A 198 5.05 -35.41 29.86
C TYR A 198 5.76 -35.08 31.18
N PHE A 199 6.22 -33.84 31.37
CA PHE A 199 6.86 -33.45 32.64
C PHE A 199 5.91 -33.58 33.84
N ILE A 200 4.63 -33.20 33.70
CA ILE A 200 3.63 -33.38 34.75
C ILE A 200 3.45 -34.86 35.11
N GLU A 201 3.45 -35.76 34.12
CA GLU A 201 3.38 -37.22 34.36
C GLU A 201 4.61 -37.74 35.11
N VAL A 202 5.80 -37.34 34.68
CA VAL A 202 7.07 -37.78 35.30
C VAL A 202 7.19 -37.26 36.72
N SER A 203 6.93 -35.97 36.95
CA SER A 203 6.98 -35.36 38.29
C SER A 203 6.02 -36.06 39.25
N PHE A 204 4.84 -36.48 38.78
CA PHE A 204 3.89 -37.18 39.63
C PHE A 204 4.25 -38.64 39.89
N HIS A 205 4.73 -39.37 38.88
CA HIS A 205 5.19 -40.74 39.05
C HIS A 205 6.27 -40.83 40.15
N MET A 206 7.15 -39.84 40.20
CA MET A 206 8.18 -39.73 41.24
C MET A 206 7.57 -39.47 42.63
N LEU A 207 6.61 -38.54 42.75
CA LEU A 207 5.86 -38.29 43.99
C LEU A 207 5.10 -39.52 44.52
N TYR A 208 4.57 -40.34 43.61
CA TYR A 208 3.85 -41.58 43.93
C TYR A 208 4.77 -42.65 44.52
N VAL A 209 5.95 -42.86 43.92
CA VAL A 209 6.95 -43.83 44.43
C VAL A 209 7.43 -43.45 45.83
N HIS A 210 7.51 -42.16 46.16
CA HIS A 210 8.03 -41.70 47.45
C HIS A 210 7.00 -41.71 48.59
N ASN A 211 5.69 -41.76 48.32
CA ASN A 211 4.63 -41.77 49.34
C ASN A 211 3.55 -42.85 49.07
N PRO A 212 3.87 -44.14 49.28
CA PRO A 212 2.95 -45.24 49.02
C PRO A 212 1.74 -45.30 49.98
N GLU A 213 1.78 -44.64 51.13
CA GLU A 213 0.71 -44.76 52.16
C GLU A 213 -0.60 -43.99 51.85
N GLN A 214 -0.65 -43.17 50.80
CA GLN A 214 -1.81 -42.33 50.47
C GLN A 214 -2.59 -42.81 49.23
N GLU A 215 -2.88 -44.10 49.18
CA GLU A 215 -3.28 -44.85 47.98
C GLU A 215 -4.62 -44.45 47.32
N GLN A 216 -5.66 -44.06 48.07
CA GLN A 216 -7.00 -43.82 47.49
C GLN A 216 -7.44 -42.35 47.41
N SER A 217 -7.19 -41.54 48.45
CA SER A 217 -7.62 -40.13 48.46
C SER A 217 -6.76 -39.24 47.55
N GLY A 218 -5.45 -39.54 47.46
CA GLY A 218 -4.50 -38.79 46.61
C GLY A 218 -4.74 -38.99 45.12
N ARG A 219 -5.15 -40.19 44.69
CA ARG A 219 -5.34 -40.54 43.26
C ARG A 219 -6.49 -39.75 42.62
N SER A 220 -7.61 -39.58 43.31
CA SER A 220 -8.75 -38.80 42.80
C SER A 220 -8.45 -37.31 42.72
N GLN A 221 -7.73 -36.75 43.71
CA GLN A 221 -7.34 -35.34 43.70
C GLN A 221 -6.31 -35.05 42.60
N TYR A 222 -5.43 -36.00 42.31
CA TYR A 222 -4.47 -35.94 41.20
C TYR A 222 -5.12 -35.95 39.82
N LEU A 223 -5.97 -36.94 39.53
CA LEU A 223 -6.69 -37.03 38.25
C LEU A 223 -7.48 -35.74 37.98
N ARG A 224 -8.06 -35.15 39.03
CA ARG A 224 -8.72 -33.85 38.97
C ARG A 224 -7.73 -32.71 38.65
N ARG A 225 -6.59 -32.60 39.34
CA ARG A 225 -5.62 -31.49 39.13
C ARG A 225 -4.93 -31.58 37.76
N LYS A 226 -4.56 -32.79 37.32
CA LYS A 226 -4.03 -33.07 35.98
C LYS A 226 -5.06 -32.77 34.89
N GLY A 227 -6.31 -33.20 35.09
CA GLY A 227 -7.41 -32.88 34.17
C GLY A 227 -7.63 -31.38 34.03
N VAL A 228 -7.66 -30.65 35.16
CA VAL A 228 -7.81 -29.19 35.17
C VAL A 228 -6.62 -28.50 34.48
N SER A 229 -5.39 -28.95 34.74
CA SER A 229 -4.16 -28.46 34.10
C SER A 229 -4.21 -28.57 32.57
N VAL A 230 -4.46 -29.78 32.05
CA VAL A 230 -4.50 -30.04 30.61
C VAL A 230 -5.65 -29.30 29.96
N LEU A 231 -6.79 -29.20 30.63
CA LEU A 231 -7.94 -28.43 30.16
C LEU A 231 -7.62 -26.94 30.06
N LEU A 232 -7.01 -26.34 31.08
CA LEU A 232 -6.59 -24.93 31.04
C LEU A 232 -5.58 -24.65 29.93
N MET A 233 -4.61 -25.55 29.75
CA MET A 233 -3.62 -25.44 28.67
C MET A 233 -4.28 -25.54 27.29
N GLY A 234 -5.20 -26.49 27.11
CA GLY A 234 -5.98 -26.66 25.88
C GLY A 234 -6.85 -25.44 25.56
N MET A 235 -7.53 -24.88 26.56
CA MET A 235 -8.30 -23.64 26.43
C MET A 235 -7.42 -22.47 25.98
N PHE A 236 -6.20 -22.36 26.51
CA PHE A 236 -5.26 -21.33 26.11
C PHE A 236 -4.77 -21.51 24.67
N VAL A 237 -4.46 -22.75 24.25
CA VAL A 237 -4.06 -23.07 22.87
C VAL A 237 -5.18 -22.69 21.89
N ILE A 238 -6.43 -23.03 22.20
CA ILE A 238 -7.60 -22.65 21.38
C ILE A 238 -7.72 -21.12 21.31
N ALA A 239 -7.57 -20.43 22.44
CA ALA A 239 -7.63 -18.97 22.49
C ALA A 239 -6.53 -18.32 21.62
N VAL A 240 -5.27 -18.77 21.73
CA VAL A 240 -4.17 -18.23 20.92
C VAL A 240 -4.34 -18.57 19.44
N PHE A 241 -4.83 -19.77 19.12
CA PHE A 241 -5.14 -20.16 17.74
C PHE A 241 -6.23 -19.28 17.13
N TYR A 242 -7.33 -19.05 17.86
CA TYR A 242 -8.41 -18.16 17.40
C TYR A 242 -7.91 -16.73 17.21
N ASN A 243 -7.14 -16.19 18.17
CA ASN A 243 -6.52 -14.88 18.02
C ASN A 243 -5.60 -14.83 16.78
N GLY A 244 -4.78 -15.85 16.57
CA GLY A 244 -3.90 -15.95 15.38
C GLY A 244 -4.69 -15.97 14.07
N ARG A 245 -5.77 -16.74 13.98
CA ARG A 245 -6.67 -16.78 12.82
C ARG A 245 -7.35 -15.44 12.57
N ARG A 246 -7.84 -14.79 13.63
CA ARG A 246 -8.47 -13.47 13.57
C ARG A 246 -7.48 -12.42 13.04
N TRP A 247 -6.26 -12.39 13.57
CA TRP A 247 -5.21 -11.48 13.08
C TRP A 247 -4.84 -11.71 11.62
N GLU A 248 -4.70 -12.98 11.21
CA GLU A 248 -4.42 -13.34 9.82
C GLU A 248 -5.56 -12.89 8.86
N ALA A 249 -6.82 -13.00 9.31
CA ALA A 249 -7.95 -12.51 8.53
C ALA A 249 -7.96 -10.98 8.43
N THR A 250 -7.78 -10.27 9.54
CA THR A 250 -7.76 -8.78 9.55
C THR A 250 -6.64 -8.23 8.67
N THR A 251 -5.45 -8.83 8.70
CA THR A 251 -4.31 -8.37 7.87
C THR A 251 -4.54 -8.62 6.39
N ARG A 252 -5.16 -9.75 6.01
CA ARG A 252 -5.57 -9.99 4.61
C ARG A 252 -6.62 -9.00 4.13
N LEU A 253 -7.61 -8.69 4.99
CA LEU A 253 -8.64 -7.69 4.68
C LEU A 253 -8.05 -6.29 4.54
N ASP A 254 -7.15 -5.88 5.43
CA ASP A 254 -6.45 -4.58 5.33
C ASP A 254 -5.68 -4.47 4.01
N PHE A 255 -5.00 -5.54 3.58
CA PHE A 255 -4.32 -5.56 2.30
C PHE A 255 -5.29 -5.41 1.12
N LEU A 256 -6.42 -6.13 1.14
CA LEU A 256 -7.44 -6.02 0.09
C LEU A 256 -8.06 -4.61 0.04
N TRP A 257 -8.34 -4.00 1.19
CA TRP A 257 -8.84 -2.62 1.25
C TRP A 257 -7.84 -1.61 0.71
N ARG A 258 -6.55 -1.78 0.99
CA ARG A 258 -5.51 -0.92 0.41
C ARG A 258 -5.44 -1.07 -1.10
N LEU A 259 -5.55 -2.29 -1.62
CA LEU A 259 -5.56 -2.53 -3.05
C LEU A 259 -6.78 -1.88 -3.72
N GLN A 260 -7.96 -2.04 -3.13
CA GLN A 260 -9.19 -1.42 -3.62
C GLN A 260 -9.09 0.11 -3.60
N ALA A 261 -8.61 0.69 -2.50
CA ALA A 261 -8.43 2.15 -2.39
C ALA A 261 -7.44 2.69 -3.43
N GLN A 262 -6.35 1.96 -3.71
CA GLN A 262 -5.41 2.35 -4.77
C GLN A 262 -6.05 2.29 -6.16
N GLN A 263 -6.86 1.27 -6.43
CA GLN A 263 -7.58 1.15 -7.68
C GLN A 263 -8.60 2.29 -7.86
N GLU A 264 -9.41 2.58 -6.84
CA GLU A 264 -10.38 3.68 -6.87
C GLU A 264 -9.70 5.04 -7.09
N VAL A 265 -8.54 5.27 -6.47
CA VAL A 265 -7.75 6.50 -6.68
C VAL A 265 -7.24 6.58 -8.12
N GLN A 266 -6.80 5.46 -8.70
CA GLN A 266 -6.33 5.44 -10.09
C GLN A 266 -7.48 5.69 -11.06
N GLU A 267 -8.61 5.01 -10.90
CA GLU A 267 -9.81 5.22 -11.72
C GLU A 267 -10.32 6.66 -11.63
N MET A 268 -10.27 7.28 -10.44
CA MET A 268 -10.60 8.69 -10.27
C MET A 268 -9.65 9.62 -11.04
N ARG A 269 -8.35 9.31 -11.06
CA ARG A 269 -7.34 10.08 -11.81
C ARG A 269 -7.56 9.97 -13.30
N ASP A 270 -7.74 8.77 -13.82
CA ASP A 270 -7.98 8.51 -15.24
C ASP A 270 -9.26 9.23 -15.72
N LEU A 271 -10.34 9.16 -14.91
CA LEU A 271 -11.58 9.87 -15.20
C LEU A 271 -11.40 11.39 -15.18
N ARG A 272 -10.60 11.91 -14.24
CA ARG A 272 -10.29 13.35 -14.16
C ARG A 272 -9.52 13.82 -15.37
N GLU A 273 -8.46 13.11 -15.77
CA GLU A 273 -7.66 13.45 -16.95
C GLU A 273 -8.51 13.40 -18.23
N HIS A 274 -9.36 12.38 -18.36
CA HIS A 274 -10.31 12.30 -19.47
C HIS A 274 -11.30 13.47 -19.48
N ASN A 275 -11.82 13.88 -18.32
CA ASN A 275 -12.73 15.02 -18.21
C ASN A 275 -12.03 16.35 -18.54
N GLU A 276 -10.81 16.56 -18.04
CA GLU A 276 -9.99 17.75 -18.34
C GLU A 276 -9.68 17.82 -19.84
N CYS A 277 -9.30 16.71 -20.48
CA CYS A 277 -9.07 16.65 -21.92
C CYS A 277 -10.34 16.99 -22.73
N LEU A 278 -11.49 16.42 -22.37
CA LEU A 278 -12.77 16.76 -23.01
C LEU A 278 -13.13 18.24 -22.83
N LEU A 279 -12.86 18.81 -21.66
CA LEU A 279 -13.16 20.21 -21.38
C LEU A 279 -12.29 21.15 -22.23
N HIS A 280 -10.99 20.85 -22.35
CA HIS A 280 -10.06 21.60 -23.21
C HIS A 280 -10.37 21.49 -24.70
N ASN A 281 -11.08 20.44 -25.14
CA ASN A 281 -11.56 20.33 -26.52
C ASN A 281 -12.77 21.23 -26.82
N ILE A 282 -13.51 21.68 -25.79
CA ILE A 282 -14.72 22.49 -25.93
C ILE A 282 -14.46 23.96 -25.57
N LEU A 283 -13.63 24.20 -24.56
CA LEU A 283 -13.39 25.53 -23.98
C LEU A 283 -11.90 25.90 -24.10
N PRO A 284 -11.59 27.19 -24.32
CA PRO A 284 -10.22 27.69 -24.18
C PRO A 284 -9.65 27.39 -22.80
N ALA A 285 -8.32 27.24 -22.70
CA ALA A 285 -7.64 26.82 -21.48
C ALA A 285 -7.98 27.72 -20.27
N HIS A 286 -7.99 29.04 -20.45
CA HIS A 286 -8.29 30.00 -19.39
C HIS A 286 -9.75 29.90 -18.88
N VAL A 287 -10.70 29.60 -19.77
CA VAL A 287 -12.11 29.40 -19.41
C VAL A 287 -12.30 28.04 -18.73
N ALA A 288 -11.63 27.00 -19.23
CA ALA A 288 -11.67 25.66 -18.63
C ALA A 288 -11.18 25.70 -17.17
N CYS A 289 -10.09 26.40 -16.87
CA CYS A 289 -9.59 26.58 -15.49
C CYS A 289 -10.65 27.22 -14.58
N HIS A 290 -11.32 28.27 -15.06
CA HIS A 290 -12.39 28.93 -14.30
C HIS A 290 -13.52 27.94 -13.92
N PHE A 291 -13.91 27.02 -14.81
CA PHE A 291 -14.93 26.01 -14.50
C PHE A 291 -14.42 24.84 -13.65
N LEU A 292 -13.13 24.50 -13.74
CA LEU A 292 -12.51 23.44 -12.92
C LEU A 292 -12.31 23.89 -11.46
N GLU A 293 -12.05 25.17 -11.22
CA GLU A 293 -11.85 25.73 -9.88
C GLU A 293 -13.15 26.13 -9.17
N ARG A 294 -14.24 26.33 -9.93
CA ARG A 294 -15.54 26.75 -9.40
C ARG A 294 -16.34 25.59 -8.79
N ASN A 295 -17.17 25.92 -7.80
CA ASN A 295 -18.04 24.96 -7.14
C ASN A 295 -19.21 24.53 -8.06
N ARG A 296 -19.51 23.22 -8.13
CA ARG A 296 -20.52 22.63 -9.05
C ARG A 296 -21.94 23.20 -8.92
N ASN A 297 -22.26 23.81 -7.78
CA ASN A 297 -23.60 24.34 -7.49
C ASN A 297 -23.83 25.75 -8.05
N ASP A 298 -22.81 26.36 -8.63
CA ASP A 298 -22.87 27.70 -9.14
C ASP A 298 -23.24 27.70 -10.64
N LYS A 299 -24.42 28.27 -10.95
CA LYS A 299 -25.03 28.25 -12.29
C LYS A 299 -24.82 29.54 -13.07
N GLU A 300 -23.99 30.44 -12.58
CA GLU A 300 -23.77 31.73 -13.22
C GLU A 300 -23.00 31.56 -14.55
N LEU A 301 -23.43 32.30 -15.57
CA LEU A 301 -22.79 32.34 -16.87
C LEU A 301 -21.39 32.97 -16.76
N TYR A 302 -20.43 32.47 -17.54
CA TYR A 302 -19.11 33.09 -17.64
C TYR A 302 -19.13 34.23 -18.65
N SER A 303 -18.66 35.41 -18.26
CA SER A 303 -18.51 36.57 -19.13
C SER A 303 -17.28 37.39 -18.73
N GLN A 304 -16.44 37.75 -19.71
CA GLN A 304 -15.25 38.57 -19.50
C GLN A 304 -15.15 39.63 -20.62
N SER A 305 -14.75 40.85 -20.25
CA SER A 305 -14.50 41.96 -21.18
C SER A 305 -13.02 42.01 -21.56
N TYR A 306 -12.74 42.28 -22.83
CA TYR A 306 -11.38 42.41 -23.37
C TYR A 306 -11.29 43.71 -24.18
N ASP A 307 -10.23 44.48 -23.95
CA ASP A 307 -10.06 45.81 -24.59
C ASP A 307 -9.31 45.72 -25.93
N GLU A 308 -8.40 44.75 -26.09
CA GLU A 308 -7.55 44.61 -27.27
C GLU A 308 -7.65 43.19 -27.84
N VAL A 309 -8.52 43.02 -28.86
CA VAL A 309 -8.77 41.72 -29.50
C VAL A 309 -8.66 41.85 -31.02
N GLY A 310 -7.99 40.88 -31.64
CA GLY A 310 -7.99 40.70 -33.08
C GLY A 310 -8.96 39.60 -33.47
N VAL A 311 -9.82 39.84 -34.46
CA VAL A 311 -10.72 38.80 -35.01
C VAL A 311 -10.48 38.65 -36.50
N MET A 312 -10.45 37.41 -36.96
CA MET A 312 -10.34 37.08 -38.37
C MET A 312 -11.45 36.16 -38.84
N PHE A 313 -11.87 36.39 -40.07
CA PHE A 313 -12.79 35.54 -40.82
C PHE A 313 -12.10 35.11 -42.10
N ALA A 314 -11.87 33.82 -42.27
CA ALA A 314 -11.33 33.24 -43.49
C ALA A 314 -12.43 32.40 -44.16
N SER A 315 -12.75 32.69 -45.42
CA SER A 315 -13.80 31.99 -46.16
C SER A 315 -13.25 31.46 -47.48
N ILE A 316 -13.51 30.19 -47.75
CA ILE A 316 -13.12 29.54 -49.00
C ILE A 316 -14.12 29.92 -50.09
N ALA A 317 -13.71 30.81 -50.99
CA ALA A 317 -14.54 31.28 -52.09
C ALA A 317 -14.78 30.17 -53.12
N GLY A 318 -16.01 30.08 -53.62
CA GLY A 318 -16.43 29.07 -54.60
C GLY A 318 -16.73 27.68 -54.02
N PHE A 319 -16.54 27.47 -52.71
CA PHE A 319 -16.81 26.17 -52.10
C PHE A 319 -18.31 25.80 -52.10
N ASN A 320 -19.20 26.77 -51.88
CA ASN A 320 -20.65 26.51 -51.90
C ASN A 320 -21.13 26.07 -53.30
N GLU A 321 -20.69 26.77 -54.35
CA GLU A 321 -21.03 26.42 -55.74
C GLU A 321 -20.47 25.04 -56.12
N TYR A 322 -19.26 24.72 -55.67
CA TYR A 322 -18.65 23.40 -55.84
C TYR A 322 -19.43 22.30 -55.10
N TYR A 323 -19.88 22.58 -53.88
CA TYR A 323 -20.68 21.65 -53.09
C TYR A 323 -22.02 21.36 -53.77
N GLU A 324 -22.75 22.40 -54.20
CA GLU A 324 -24.04 22.25 -54.91
C GLU A 324 -23.91 21.41 -56.18
N GLN A 325 -22.87 21.63 -57.00
CA GLN A 325 -22.63 20.86 -58.22
C GLN A 325 -22.38 19.37 -57.95
N LYS A 326 -21.66 19.06 -56.87
CA LYS A 326 -21.28 17.69 -56.51
C LYS A 326 -22.38 16.95 -55.73
N GLU A 327 -23.20 17.68 -54.98
CA GLU A 327 -24.39 17.14 -54.32
C GLU A 327 -25.41 16.61 -55.33
N ILE A 328 -25.58 17.30 -56.47
CA ILE A 328 -26.43 16.84 -57.60
C ILE A 328 -25.98 15.47 -58.14
N ILE A 329 -24.68 15.14 -58.03
CA ILE A 329 -24.08 13.89 -58.51
C ILE A 329 -24.00 12.83 -57.38
N HIS A 330 -24.58 13.10 -56.20
CA HIS A 330 -24.46 12.27 -54.99
C HIS A 330 -23.02 12.12 -54.44
N GLU A 331 -22.10 13.02 -54.79
CA GLU A 331 -20.72 13.06 -54.28
C GLU A 331 -20.51 14.07 -53.14
N GLY A 332 -21.59 14.56 -52.50
CA GLY A 332 -21.51 15.57 -51.44
C GLY A 332 -20.62 15.16 -50.24
N VAL A 333 -20.52 13.87 -49.94
CA VAL A 333 -19.66 13.34 -48.86
C VAL A 333 -18.17 13.55 -49.16
N GLU A 334 -17.76 13.41 -50.43
CA GLU A 334 -16.36 13.65 -50.82
C GLU A 334 -15.99 15.13 -50.71
N CYS A 335 -16.95 16.04 -50.98
CA CYS A 335 -16.75 17.47 -50.74
C CYS A 335 -16.56 17.77 -49.25
N LEU A 336 -17.35 17.14 -48.37
CA LEU A 336 -17.20 17.29 -46.92
C LEU A 336 -15.87 16.69 -46.43
N ARG A 337 -15.40 15.59 -47.02
CA ARG A 337 -14.09 15.00 -46.72
C ARG A 337 -12.95 15.97 -47.07
N LEU A 338 -13.03 16.60 -48.25
CA LEU A 338 -12.06 17.62 -48.66
C LEU A 338 -12.13 18.86 -47.75
N LEU A 339 -13.32 19.30 -47.35
CA LEU A 339 -13.44 20.40 -46.39
C LEU A 339 -12.81 20.04 -45.05
N ASN A 340 -13.05 18.83 -44.55
CA ASN A 340 -12.47 18.38 -43.29
C ASN A 340 -10.93 18.28 -43.38
N GLU A 341 -10.38 17.88 -44.53
CA GLU A 341 -8.93 17.91 -44.80
C GLU A 341 -8.40 19.35 -44.73
N ILE A 342 -9.04 20.31 -45.41
CA ILE A 342 -8.63 21.72 -45.37
C ILE A 342 -8.68 22.29 -43.94
N ILE A 343 -9.76 22.01 -43.20
CA ILE A 343 -9.91 22.50 -41.82
C ILE A 343 -8.89 21.83 -40.89
N ALA A 344 -8.61 20.54 -41.06
CA ALA A 344 -7.59 19.84 -40.27
C ALA A 344 -6.19 20.42 -40.51
N ASP A 345 -5.83 20.71 -41.76
CA ASP A 345 -4.55 21.36 -42.10
C ASP A 345 -4.45 22.78 -41.50
N PHE A 346 -5.57 23.52 -41.42
CA PHE A 346 -5.61 24.81 -40.72
C PHE A 346 -5.52 24.67 -39.19
N ASP A 347 -6.13 23.63 -38.62
CA ASP A 347 -6.04 23.34 -37.19
C ASP A 347 -4.62 22.93 -36.81
N GLU A 348 -3.89 22.19 -37.66
CA GLU A 348 -2.48 21.84 -37.46
C GLU A 348 -1.58 23.08 -37.37
N LEU A 349 -1.89 24.15 -38.13
CA LEU A 349 -1.16 25.41 -38.01
C LEU A 349 -1.29 26.02 -36.61
N LEU A 350 -2.41 25.88 -35.90
CA LEU A 350 -2.56 26.41 -34.54
C LEU A 350 -1.70 25.68 -33.51
N GLU A 351 -1.18 24.51 -33.87
CA GLU A 351 -0.36 23.68 -33.00
C GLU A 351 1.11 24.13 -32.98
N GLU A 352 1.51 24.95 -33.94
CA GLU A 352 2.85 25.51 -34.03
C GLU A 352 3.11 26.49 -32.89
N THR A 353 4.34 26.47 -32.36
CA THR A 353 4.72 27.33 -31.21
C THR A 353 4.56 28.82 -31.50
N TYR A 354 4.52 29.21 -32.77
CA TYR A 354 4.37 30.59 -33.22
C TYR A 354 2.92 31.10 -33.17
N PHE A 355 1.91 30.22 -33.13
CA PHE A 355 0.50 30.59 -33.19
C PHE A 355 -0.27 30.26 -31.90
N LEU A 356 0.45 30.06 -30.79
CA LEU A 356 -0.13 29.71 -29.48
C LEU A 356 -1.10 30.75 -28.91
N ASP A 357 -1.10 31.98 -29.43
CA ASP A 357 -1.97 33.08 -28.99
C ASP A 357 -3.22 33.26 -29.85
N ILE A 358 -3.39 32.41 -30.87
CA ILE A 358 -4.54 32.38 -31.74
C ILE A 358 -5.47 31.28 -31.25
N GLU A 359 -6.70 31.65 -30.94
CA GLU A 359 -7.76 30.73 -30.54
C GLU A 359 -8.78 30.60 -31.67
N LYS A 360 -9.05 29.36 -32.09
CA LYS A 360 -10.16 29.03 -32.99
C LYS A 360 -11.48 29.26 -32.24
N ILE A 361 -12.37 30.05 -32.83
CA ILE A 361 -13.71 30.28 -32.27
C ILE A 361 -14.67 29.20 -32.76
N LYS A 362 -14.78 29.07 -34.09
CA LYS A 362 -15.68 28.10 -34.73
C LYS A 362 -15.39 27.98 -36.22
N THR A 363 -15.93 26.91 -36.79
CA THR A 363 -16.14 26.79 -38.23
C THR A 363 -17.64 26.91 -38.54
N THR A 364 -17.99 27.51 -39.66
CA THR A 364 -19.37 27.61 -40.13
C THR A 364 -19.38 27.41 -41.64
N GLY A 365 -19.72 26.20 -42.09
CA GLY A 365 -19.56 25.81 -43.50
C GLY A 365 -18.10 25.92 -43.94
N SER A 366 -17.86 26.65 -45.03
CA SER A 366 -16.52 26.94 -45.56
C SER A 366 -15.81 28.13 -44.91
N CYS A 367 -16.38 28.69 -43.83
CA CYS A 367 -15.80 29.81 -43.09
C CYS A 367 -15.12 29.35 -41.79
N TYR A 368 -13.88 29.78 -41.60
CA TYR A 368 -13.05 29.58 -40.43
C TYR A 368 -12.93 30.90 -39.64
N MET A 369 -13.23 30.87 -38.35
CA MET A 369 -13.18 32.04 -37.46
C MET A 369 -12.17 31.81 -36.35
N ALA A 370 -11.25 32.76 -36.18
CA ALA A 370 -10.26 32.74 -35.12
C ALA A 370 -10.09 34.15 -34.52
N ALA A 371 -9.58 34.20 -33.30
CA ALA A 371 -9.27 35.45 -32.62
C ALA A 371 -7.92 35.36 -31.90
N SER A 372 -7.33 36.51 -31.61
CA SER A 372 -6.11 36.63 -30.81
C SER A 372 -6.28 37.68 -29.73
N GLY A 373 -5.51 37.56 -28.64
CA GLY A 373 -5.60 38.46 -27.49
C GLY A 373 -6.61 38.04 -26.41
N LEU A 374 -7.10 36.78 -26.46
CA LEU A 374 -8.08 36.25 -25.50
C LEU A 374 -7.44 35.63 -24.24
N SER A 375 -6.12 35.39 -24.25
CA SER A 375 -5.40 34.73 -23.15
C SER A 375 -4.87 35.74 -22.12
N PRO A 376 -5.42 35.77 -20.87
CA PRO A 376 -5.05 36.77 -19.86
C PRO A 376 -3.62 36.61 -19.31
N ASP A 377 -3.10 35.38 -19.22
CA ASP A 377 -1.75 35.09 -18.69
C ASP A 377 -0.62 35.63 -19.57
N LYS A 378 -0.91 35.95 -20.84
CA LYS A 378 0.07 36.42 -21.82
C LYS A 378 -0.01 37.92 -22.06
N GLN A 379 -1.16 38.55 -21.78
CA GLN A 379 -1.29 40.01 -21.72
C GLN A 379 -0.35 40.63 -20.67
N SER A 380 -0.01 39.91 -19.59
CA SER A 380 0.93 40.41 -18.58
C SER A 380 2.41 40.28 -18.95
N ARG A 381 2.75 39.53 -20.02
CA ARG A 381 4.14 39.14 -20.33
C ARG A 381 4.77 39.93 -21.48
N VAL A 382 3.99 40.67 -22.28
CA VAL A 382 4.49 41.30 -23.50
C VAL A 382 4.25 42.81 -23.45
N VAL A 383 5.36 43.57 -23.45
CA VAL A 383 5.43 45.05 -23.43
C VAL A 383 5.03 45.69 -24.79
N ASN A 384 4.55 44.88 -25.74
CA ASN A 384 4.17 45.31 -27.09
C ASN A 384 2.70 44.94 -27.36
N ASP A 385 1.81 45.92 -27.23
CA ASP A 385 0.34 45.80 -27.33
C ASP A 385 -0.20 45.19 -28.65
N TRP A 386 0.63 45.03 -29.69
CA TRP A 386 0.18 44.65 -31.05
C TRP A 386 0.71 43.29 -31.54
N HIS A 387 1.42 42.53 -30.70
CA HIS A 387 2.06 41.28 -31.14
C HIS A 387 1.04 40.21 -31.56
N HIS A 388 -0.02 40.02 -30.77
CA HIS A 388 -1.10 39.07 -31.07
C HIS A 388 -1.80 39.38 -32.42
N LEU A 389 -1.82 40.65 -32.86
CA LEU A 389 -2.34 41.05 -34.17
C LEU A 389 -1.37 40.69 -35.30
N SER A 390 -0.06 40.81 -35.07
CA SER A 390 0.95 40.37 -36.03
C SER A 390 0.91 38.86 -36.25
N GLU A 391 0.75 38.07 -35.19
CA GLU A 391 0.57 36.63 -35.27
C GLU A 391 -0.71 36.26 -36.04
N LEU A 392 -1.83 36.92 -35.75
CA LEU A 392 -3.10 36.72 -36.47
C LEU A 392 -2.95 37.01 -37.97
N VAL A 393 -2.16 38.02 -38.33
CA VAL A 393 -1.87 38.36 -39.72
C VAL A 393 -1.01 37.29 -40.39
N LEU A 394 0.01 36.79 -39.71
CA LEU A 394 0.91 35.76 -40.19
C LEU A 394 0.19 34.41 -40.33
N PHE A 395 -0.71 34.08 -39.40
CA PHE A 395 -1.55 32.89 -39.47
C PHE A 395 -2.46 32.93 -40.69
N ALA A 396 -3.06 34.09 -41.00
CA ALA A 396 -3.82 34.26 -42.23
C ALA A 396 -2.99 34.04 -43.51
N LEU A 397 -1.72 34.44 -43.52
CA LEU A 397 -0.81 34.19 -44.65
C LEU A 397 -0.43 32.70 -44.73
N ALA A 398 -0.18 32.05 -43.59
CA ALA A 398 0.09 30.62 -43.52
C ALA A 398 -1.10 29.79 -44.03
N MET A 399 -2.33 30.16 -43.67
CA MET A 399 -3.56 29.55 -44.20
C MET A 399 -3.72 29.73 -45.72
N GLN A 400 -3.29 30.87 -46.26
CA GLN A 400 -3.30 31.07 -47.72
C GLN A 400 -2.31 30.13 -48.42
N GLU A 401 -1.13 29.91 -47.84
CA GLU A 401 -0.13 29.03 -48.43
C GLU A 401 -0.52 27.55 -48.34
N THR A 402 -1.02 27.11 -47.18
CA THR A 402 -1.59 25.74 -47.02
C THR A 402 -2.72 25.49 -48.01
N LEU A 403 -3.66 26.44 -48.21
CA LEU A 403 -4.70 26.25 -49.22
C LEU A 403 -4.13 26.12 -50.65
N LYS A 404 -3.07 26.87 -51.00
CA LYS A 404 -2.41 26.71 -52.30
C LYS A 404 -1.77 25.33 -52.45
N GLU A 405 -1.19 24.78 -51.39
CA GLU A 405 -0.63 23.43 -51.41
C GLU A 405 -1.71 22.36 -51.59
N ILE A 406 -2.85 22.51 -50.90
CA ILE A 406 -4.01 21.62 -51.05
C ILE A 406 -4.56 21.70 -52.48
N ASN A 407 -4.67 22.90 -53.07
CA ASN A 407 -5.07 23.05 -54.47
C ASN A 407 -4.10 22.36 -55.45
N LYS A 408 -2.79 22.37 -55.17
CA LYS A 408 -1.81 21.62 -56.00
C LYS A 408 -2.03 20.11 -55.91
N LYS A 409 -2.29 19.59 -54.70
CA LYS A 409 -2.58 18.16 -54.47
C LYS A 409 -3.87 17.73 -55.16
N HIS A 410 -4.92 18.54 -55.05
CA HIS A 410 -6.24 18.29 -55.63
C HIS A 410 -6.39 19.02 -56.97
N SER A 411 -5.59 18.63 -57.97
CA SER A 411 -5.36 19.24 -59.31
C SER A 411 -6.60 19.63 -60.15
N SER A 412 -7.83 19.45 -59.66
CA SER A 412 -9.09 19.86 -60.31
C SER A 412 -9.72 21.13 -59.73
N ASN A 413 -9.26 21.63 -58.57
CA ASN A 413 -9.91 22.74 -57.87
C ASN A 413 -8.97 23.93 -57.65
N ASN A 414 -9.48 25.15 -57.81
CA ASN A 414 -8.74 26.39 -57.59
C ASN A 414 -9.45 27.27 -56.57
N PHE A 415 -9.52 26.81 -55.33
CA PHE A 415 -10.16 27.55 -54.26
C PHE A 415 -9.34 28.76 -53.84
N GLN A 416 -10.00 29.88 -53.55
CA GLN A 416 -9.35 31.10 -53.08
C GLN A 416 -9.78 31.40 -51.64
N LEU A 417 -8.82 31.74 -50.78
CA LEU A 417 -9.11 32.15 -49.41
C LEU A 417 -9.34 33.66 -49.34
N ARG A 418 -10.54 34.08 -48.95
CA ARG A 418 -10.84 35.49 -48.62
C ARG A 418 -10.69 35.67 -47.12
N VAL A 419 -9.81 36.56 -46.68
CA VAL A 419 -9.60 36.84 -45.25
C VAL A 419 -10.01 38.28 -44.92
N GLY A 420 -11.02 38.43 -44.08
CA GLY A 420 -11.37 39.70 -43.41
C GLY A 420 -10.72 39.77 -42.04
N LYS A 421 -10.14 40.92 -41.70
CA LYS A 421 -9.50 41.18 -40.40
C LYS A 421 -10.11 42.43 -39.78
N GLY A 422 -10.44 42.37 -38.49
CA GLY A 422 -10.94 43.51 -37.72
C GLY A 422 -10.23 43.59 -36.36
N SER A 423 -9.89 44.81 -35.94
CA SER A 423 -9.44 45.12 -34.58
C SER A 423 -10.53 45.97 -33.93
N MET A 424 -11.03 45.55 -32.78
CA MET A 424 -12.07 46.27 -32.04
C MET A 424 -11.43 47.00 -30.87
N ASN A 425 -11.36 48.33 -30.95
CA ASN A 425 -10.69 49.19 -29.96
C ASN A 425 -11.63 50.22 -29.30
N ARG A 426 -12.97 50.04 -29.31
CA ARG A 426 -13.92 51.00 -28.68
C ARG A 426 -15.23 50.38 -28.18
N PRO A 427 -15.88 50.99 -27.16
CA PRO A 427 -17.03 50.42 -26.45
C PRO A 427 -18.28 50.27 -27.32
N GLN A 428 -19.08 49.25 -26.98
CA GLN A 428 -20.25 48.70 -27.69
C GLN A 428 -21.43 49.66 -28.02
N SER A 429 -21.32 50.98 -27.88
CA SER A 429 -22.49 51.87 -28.06
C SER A 429 -22.79 52.31 -29.49
N GLU A 430 -22.00 51.94 -30.51
CA GLU A 430 -22.15 52.51 -31.87
C GLU A 430 -22.31 51.52 -33.05
N TYR A 431 -22.43 50.21 -32.83
CA TYR A 431 -22.50 49.22 -33.94
C TYR A 431 -23.84 48.47 -34.11
N MET A 432 -24.95 49.05 -33.66
CA MET A 432 -26.31 48.58 -34.02
C MET A 432 -26.96 49.59 -34.96
N PRO A 433 -26.65 49.54 -36.27
CA PRO A 433 -27.76 49.37 -37.22
C PRO A 433 -27.35 48.72 -38.57
N TYR A 434 -26.63 47.61 -38.63
CA TYR A 434 -26.48 46.86 -39.90
C TYR A 434 -26.34 45.36 -39.69
N LEU A 435 -27.42 44.72 -39.24
CA LEU A 435 -27.67 43.28 -39.37
C LEU A 435 -29.16 43.04 -39.10
N MET A 436 -29.97 43.30 -40.14
CA MET A 436 -31.29 42.69 -40.35
C MET A 436 -31.34 42.22 -41.79
#